data_AF-A0A7W1LJT2-F1
#
_entry.id   AF-A0A7W1LJT2-F1
#
_cell.length_a   1.000
_cell.length_b   1.000
_cell.length_c   1.000
_cell.angle_alpha   90.00
_cell.angle_beta   90.00
_cell.angle_gamma   90.00
#
_symmetry.space_group_name_H-M   'P 1'
#
loop_
_entity.id
_entity.type
_entity.pdbx_description
1 polymer ?
#
loop_
_entity_poly.entity_id
_entity_poly.type
_entity_poly.pdbx_seq_one_letter_code
_entity_poly.pdbx_strand_id
1 'polypeptide(L)' 'MPIPVATWNVWWRFGDWAARRLAIVETVRPADPDILCIQEGVGGRRIDHRRHLGFEHRLWAPGR' A
#
# COMPACT_ATOMS: atom_id res chain seq x y z
N MET A 1 -1.67 24.64 4.97
CA MET A 1 -1.66 23.30 5.60
C MET A 1 -0.73 22.41 4.79
N PRO A 2 0.21 21.68 5.41
CA PRO A 2 1.08 20.75 4.69
C PRO A 2 0.30 19.50 4.24
N ILE A 3 0.80 18.81 3.21
CA ILE A 3 0.25 17.54 2.70
C ILE A 3 1.31 16.45 2.95
N PRO A 4 1.19 15.62 4.00
CA PRO A 4 2.09 14.47 4.22
C PRO A 4 2.05 13.45 3.08
N VAL A 5 3.25 13.09 2.59
CA VAL A 5 3.44 12.11 1.53
C VAL A 5 4.37 11.01 2.02
N ALA A 6 4.00 9.76 1.76
CA ALA A 6 4.80 8.59 2.07
C ALA A 6 5.01 7.71 0.81
N THR A 7 6.15 7.01 0.78
CA THR A 7 6.45 6.01 -0.25
C THR A 7 7.02 4.76 0.41
N TRP A 8 6.59 3.57 -0.02
CA TRP A 8 7.06 2.31 0.56
C TRP A 8 7.06 1.16 -0.46
N ASN A 9 8.23 0.55 -0.65
CA ASN A 9 8.35 -0.76 -1.29
C ASN A 9 8.03 -1.87 -0.27
N VAL A 10 6.94 -2.61 -0.51
CA VAL A 10 6.44 -3.64 0.41
C VAL A 10 6.90 -5.06 0.08
N TRP A 11 7.89 -5.19 -0.81
CA TRP A 11 8.61 -6.45 -1.09
C TRP A 11 7.71 -7.61 -1.55
N TRP A 12 7.10 -7.44 -2.73
CA TRP A 12 6.27 -8.35 -3.56
C TRP A 12 5.59 -9.53 -2.82
N ARG A 13 5.40 -10.66 -3.52
CA ARG A 13 4.84 -11.91 -2.97
C ARG A 13 5.89 -12.86 -2.39
N PHE A 14 7.12 -12.38 -2.16
CA PHE A 14 8.16 -13.20 -1.54
C PHE A 14 7.83 -13.44 -0.06
N GLY A 15 8.08 -14.66 0.42
CA GLY A 15 7.68 -15.07 1.78
C GLY A 15 6.16 -15.07 2.00
N ASP A 16 5.74 -15.10 3.27
CA ASP A 16 4.32 -15.10 3.63
C ASP A 16 3.72 -13.70 3.53
N TRP A 17 3.30 -13.33 2.31
CA TRP A 17 2.69 -12.03 2.05
C TRP A 17 1.39 -11.83 2.86
N ALA A 18 0.61 -12.90 3.09
CA ALA A 18 -0.69 -12.82 3.73
C ALA A 18 -0.54 -12.43 5.21
N ALA A 19 0.45 -12.99 5.90
CA ALA A 19 0.84 -12.58 7.25
C ALA A 19 1.33 -11.12 7.28
N ARG A 20 2.12 -10.70 6.27
CA ARG A 20 2.65 -9.33 6.18
C ARG A 20 1.58 -8.26 5.90
N ARG A 21 0.43 -8.63 5.31
CA ARG A 21 -0.64 -7.68 4.99
C ARG A 21 -1.07 -6.85 6.20
N LEU A 22 -1.25 -7.49 7.36
CA LEU A 22 -1.67 -6.80 8.59
C LEU A 22 -0.57 -5.85 9.08
N ALA A 23 0.68 -6.31 9.09
CA ALA A 23 1.82 -5.49 9.51
C ALA A 23 1.98 -4.23 8.63
N ILE A 24 1.74 -4.34 7.32
CA ILE A 24 1.77 -3.18 6.41
C ILE A 24 0.70 -2.15 6.80
N VAL A 25 -0.52 -2.60 7.09
CA VAL A 25 -1.62 -1.71 7.50
C VAL A 25 -1.33 -1.01 8.82
N GLU A 26 -0.91 -1.77 9.83
CA GLU A 26 -0.60 -1.23 11.16
C GLU A 26 0.63 -0.31 11.16
N THR A 27 1.52 -0.45 10.18
CA THR A 27 2.66 0.47 9.99
C THR A 27 2.22 1.80 9.37
N VAL A 28 1.31 1.77 8.39
CA VAL A 28 0.86 2.99 7.69
C VAL A 28 -0.08 3.82 8.55
N ARG A 29 -0.98 3.17 9.31
CA ARG A 29 -2.03 3.84 10.09
C ARG A 29 -1.51 4.97 11.01
N PRO A 30 -0.45 4.80 11.82
CA PRO A 30 0.04 5.88 12.69
C PRO A 30 0.79 6.99 11.93
N ALA A 31 1.24 6.74 10.68
CA ALA A 31 1.93 7.74 9.87
C ALA A 31 0.96 8.70 9.17
N ASP A 32 -0.32 8.33 9.06
CA ASP A 32 -1.43 9.14 8.54
C ASP A 32 -1.09 10.00 7.30
N PRO A 33 -0.53 9.41 6.22
CA PRO A 33 -0.19 10.20 5.04
C PRO A 33 -1.46 10.57 4.26
N ASP A 34 -1.50 11.76 3.67
CA ASP A 34 -2.54 12.12 2.69
C ASP A 34 -2.33 11.37 1.36
N ILE A 35 -1.06 11.10 1.01
CA ILE A 35 -0.67 10.40 -0.21
C ILE A 35 0.30 9.28 0.12
N LEU A 36 -0.04 8.04 -0.27
CA LEU A 36 0.80 6.86 -0.10
C LEU A 36 1.11 6.18 -1.44
N CYS A 37 2.39 6.14 -1.81
CA CYS A 37 2.88 5.43 -2.99
C CYS A 37 3.45 4.06 -2.59
N ILE A 38 2.87 2.98 -3.11
CA ILE A 38 3.35 1.61 -2.84
C ILE A 38 4.08 1.05 -4.06
N GLN A 39 5.32 0.58 -3.87
CA GLN A 39 6.04 -0.24 -4.84
C GLN A 39 5.97 -1.72 -4.46
N GLU A 40 6.00 -2.56 -5.48
CA GLU A 40 5.92 -4.01 -5.32
C GLU A 40 4.72 -4.51 -4.48
N GLY A 41 3.63 -3.75 -4.45
CA GLY A 41 2.38 -4.22 -3.88
C GLY A 41 1.85 -5.44 -4.64
N VAL A 42 1.23 -6.38 -3.95
CA VAL A 42 0.54 -7.50 -4.60
C VAL A 42 -0.71 -6.95 -5.32
N GLY A 43 -0.68 -6.90 -6.65
CA GLY A 43 -1.78 -6.41 -7.49
C GLY A 43 -2.72 -7.52 -7.99
N GLY A 44 -4.03 -7.28 -7.94
CA GLY A 44 -5.08 -8.11 -8.56
C GLY A 44 -6.48 -7.78 -8.07
N ARG A 45 -7.53 -8.10 -8.85
CA ARG A 45 -8.96 -7.89 -8.48
C ARG A 45 -9.41 -8.64 -7.21
N ARG A 46 -8.56 -9.50 -6.63
CA ARG A 46 -8.91 -10.43 -5.53
C ARG A 46 -8.15 -10.17 -4.23
N ILE A 47 -7.12 -9.33 -4.24
CA ILE A 47 -6.27 -9.06 -3.07
C ILE A 47 -6.16 -7.56 -2.91
N ASP A 48 -6.74 -7.05 -1.84
CA ASP A 48 -7.10 -5.65 -1.78
C ASP A 48 -6.69 -4.97 -0.47
N HIS A 49 -5.56 -4.25 -0.51
CA HIS A 49 -5.23 -3.28 0.53
C HIS A 49 -6.25 -2.12 0.57
N ARG A 50 -7.05 -1.90 -0.50
CA ARG A 50 -8.00 -0.78 -0.65
C ARG A 50 -9.06 -0.72 0.46
N ARG A 51 -9.50 -1.86 1.00
CA ARG A 51 -10.56 -1.89 2.04
C ARG A 51 -10.07 -1.59 3.46
N HIS A 52 -8.77 -1.65 3.71
CA HIS A 52 -8.22 -1.62 5.08
C HIS A 52 -7.52 -0.30 5.41
N LEU A 53 -7.06 0.43 4.39
CA LEU A 53 -6.32 1.69 4.58
C LEU A 53 -7.18 2.95 4.41
N GLY A 54 -8.37 2.86 3.81
CA GLY A 54 -9.28 4.02 3.67
C GLY A 54 -8.89 5.06 2.61
N PHE A 55 -7.89 4.77 1.77
CA PHE A 55 -7.47 5.67 0.68
C PHE A 55 -8.36 5.51 -0.57
N GLU A 56 -8.79 6.63 -1.16
CA GLU A 56 -9.09 6.64 -2.60
C GLU A 56 -7.80 6.38 -3.37
N HIS A 57 -7.82 5.48 -4.34
CA HIS A 57 -6.61 4.99 -4.99
C HIS A 57 -6.67 5.17 -6.50
N ARG A 58 -5.52 5.51 -7.09
CA ARG A 58 -5.27 5.41 -8.52
C ARG A 58 -4.08 4.48 -8.72
N LEU A 59 -4.31 3.31 -9.32
CA LEU A 59 -3.21 2.42 -9.69
C LEU A 59 -2.49 3.03 -10.89
N TRP A 60 -1.24 3.45 -10.68
CA TRP A 60 -0.33 3.78 -11.76
C TRP A 60 0.67 2.63 -11.90
N ALA A 61 0.50 1.83 -12.95
CA ALA A 61 1.52 0.90 -13.42
C ALA A 61 2.04 1.50 -14.73
N PRO A 62 3.29 2.00 -14.79
CA PRO A 62 3.83 2.44 -16.06
C PRO A 62 3.75 1.26 -17.02
N GLY A 63 3.18 1.51 -18.20
CA GLY A 63 3.17 0.53 -19.28
C GLY A 63 4.59 0.02 -19.50
N ARG A 64 4.70 -1.28 -19.77
CA ARG A 64 5.93 -1.82 -20.35
C ARG A 64 6.30 -1.05 -21.61
#